data_AF-A0AAX0RWW8-F1
#
_entry.id   AF-A0AAX0RWW8-F1
#
_cell.length_a   1.000
_cell.length_b   1.000
_cell.length_c   1.000
_cell.angle_alpha   90.00
_cell.angle_beta   90.00
_cell.angle_gamma   90.00
#
_symmetry.space_group_name_H-M   'P 1'
#
loop_
_entity.id
_entity.type
_entity.pdbx_description
1 polymer ?
#
loop_
_entity_poly.entity_id
_entity_poly.type
_entity_poly.pdbx_seq_one_letter_code
_entity_poly.pdbx_strand_id
1 'polypeptide(L)' 'MSLNVRLFITIVTALLFVILVFMNFLGYWKANSAIQILFFFIMVVSIFNAGTETGKNLKNRS' A
#
# COMPACT_ATOMS: atom_id res chain seq x y z
N MET A 1 0.21 -20.06 -4.35
CA MET A 1 1.15 -19.06 -3.80
C MET A 1 1.18 -19.25 -2.29
N SER A 2 2.35 -19.33 -1.64
CA SER A 2 2.39 -19.53 -0.18
C SER A 2 1.86 -18.28 0.54
N LEU A 3 1.20 -18.48 1.68
CA LEU A 3 0.55 -17.41 2.47
C LEU A 3 1.55 -16.28 2.83
N ASN A 4 2.79 -16.64 3.10
CA ASN A 4 3.89 -15.70 3.39
C ASN A 4 4.24 -14.81 2.19
N VAL A 5 4.18 -15.34 0.96
CA VAL A 5 4.47 -14.56 -0.25
C VAL A 5 3.34 -13.57 -0.55
N ARG A 6 2.09 -13.95 -0.31
CA ARG A 6 0.93 -13.05 -0.47
C ARG A 6 0.99 -11.86 0.48
N LEU A 7 1.33 -12.11 1.74
CA LEU A 7 1.59 -11.05 2.73
C LEU A 7 2.71 -10.12 2.30
N PHE A 8 3.85 -10.71 1.92
CA PHE A 8 5.02 -9.94 1.51
C PHE A 8 4.69 -9.01 0.35
N ILE A 9 4.03 -9.51 -0.70
CA ILE A 9 3.59 -8.69 -1.83
C ILE A 9 2.66 -7.58 -1.37
N THR A 10 1.68 -7.88 -0.52
CA THR A 10 0.70 -6.88 -0.05
C THR A 10 1.37 -5.76 0.75
N ILE A 11 2.33 -6.09 1.62
CA ILE A 11 3.11 -5.13 2.40
C ILE A 11 4.01 -4.28 1.49
N VAL A 12 4.73 -4.91 0.57
CA VAL A 12 5.61 -4.21 -0.40
C VAL A 12 4.80 -3.28 -1.29
N THR A 13 3.63 -3.71 -1.77
CA THR A 13 2.74 -2.87 -2.57
C THR A 13 2.27 -1.64 -1.79
N ALA A 14 1.86 -1.80 -0.53
CA ALA A 14 1.47 -0.67 0.30
C ALA A 14 2.62 0.32 0.50
N LEU A 15 3.84 -0.18 0.79
CA LEU A 15 5.05 0.63 0.91
C LEU A 15 5.37 1.41 -0.37
N LEU A 16 5.27 0.77 -1.54
CA LEU A 16 5.51 1.43 -2.82
C LEU A 16 4.50 2.57 -3.08
N PHE A 17 3.22 2.35 -2.79
CA PHE A 17 2.22 3.41 -2.92
C PHE A 17 2.46 4.57 -1.95
N VAL A 18 2.86 4.29 -0.71
CA VAL A 18 3.25 5.32 0.26
C VAL A 18 4.41 6.15 -0.29
N ILE A 19 5.51 5.51 -0.70
CA ILE A 19 6.67 6.21 -1.26
C ILE A 19 6.26 7.05 -2.47
N LEU A 20 5.47 6.50 -3.38
CA LEU A 20 5.05 7.18 -4.60
C LEU A 20 4.21 8.43 -4.33
N VAL A 21 3.25 8.35 -3.40
CA VAL A 21 2.44 9.51 -2.96
C VAL A 21 3.30 10.55 -2.24
N PHE A 22 4.21 10.13 -1.37
CA PHE A 22 5.12 11.05 -0.67
C PHE A 22 6.08 11.73 -1.65
N MET A 23 6.61 11.02 -2.64
CA MET A 23 7.45 11.60 -3.68
C MET A 23 6.70 12.66 -4.49
N ASN A 24 5.40 12.46 -4.71
CA ASN A 24 4.55 13.44 -5.38
C ASN A 24 4.34 14.68 -4.50
N PHE A 25 4.11 14.48 -3.20
CA PHE A 25 3.91 15.55 -2.23
C PHE A 25 5.18 16.40 -2.00
N LEU A 26 6.35 15.76 -1.97
CA LEU A 26 7.66 16.42 -1.84
C LEU A 26 8.14 17.09 -3.14
N GLY A 27 7.40 16.91 -4.25
CA GLY A 27 7.71 17.54 -5.53
C GLY A 27 8.78 16.85 -6.36
N TYR A 28 9.18 15.61 -6.01
CA TYR A 28 10.11 14.82 -6.84
C TYR A 28 9.54 14.45 -8.20
N TRP A 29 8.22 14.33 -8.30
CA TRP A 29 7.51 14.18 -9.57
C TRP A 29 6.13 14.83 -9.48
N LYS A 30 5.62 15.32 -10.61
CA LYS A 30 4.31 15.97 -10.71
C LYS A 30 3.35 15.06 -11.46
N ALA A 31 2.11 15.05 -10.99
CA ALA A 31 1.00 14.41 -11.67
C ALA A 31 -0.14 15.41 -11.79
N ASN A 32 -1.06 15.18 -12.71
CA ASN A 32 -2.31 15.95 -12.74
C ASN A 32 -3.06 15.75 -11.41
N SER A 33 -3.79 16.76 -10.93
CA SER A 33 -4.51 16.73 -9.66
C SER A 33 -5.44 15.51 -9.55
N ALA A 34 -6.09 15.11 -10.64
CA ALA A 34 -6.91 13.90 -10.69
C ALA A 34 -6.09 12.62 -10.37
N ILE A 35 -4.87 12.52 -10.91
CA ILE A 35 -3.96 11.40 -10.70
C ILE A 35 -3.43 11.40 -9.27
N GLN A 36 -3.11 12.56 -8.71
CA GLN A 36 -2.67 12.69 -7.31
C GLN A 36 -3.73 12.17 -6.34
N ILE A 37 -4.99 12.58 -6.54
CA ILE A 37 -6.13 12.14 -5.73
C ILE A 37 -6.34 10.63 -5.88
N LEU A 38 -6.27 10.10 -7.10
CA LEU A 38 -6.39 8.67 -7.35
C LEU A 38 -5.31 7.87 -6.62
N PHE A 39 -4.04 8.28 -6.71
CA PHE A 39 -2.95 7.61 -6.01
C PHE A 39 -3.09 7.69 -4.49
N PHE A 40 -3.58 8.81 -3.96
CA PHE A 40 -3.84 8.94 -2.53
C PHE A 40 -4.87 7.91 -2.05
N PHE A 41 -6.00 7.75 -2.75
CA PHE A 41 -7.01 6.75 -2.38
C PHE A 41 -6.48 5.31 -2.53
N ILE A 42 -5.73 5.02 -3.59
CA ILE A 42 -5.13 3.69 -3.79
C ILE A 42 -4.13 3.37 -2.67
N MET A 43 -3.34 4.37 -2.23
CA MET A 43 -2.42 4.23 -1.10
C MET A 43 -3.17 3.88 0.19
N VAL A 44 -4.24 4.61 0.51
CA VAL A 44 -5.07 4.33 1.70
C VAL A 44 -5.62 2.89 1.64
N VAL A 45 -6.23 2.49 0.53
CA VAL A 45 -6.77 1.12 0.35
C VAL A 45 -5.66 0.08 0.50
N SER A 46 -4.47 0.33 -0.03
CA SER A 46 -3.34 -0.59 0.05
C SER A 46 -2.86 -0.78 1.49
N ILE A 47 -2.79 0.29 2.29
CA ILE A 47 -2.44 0.21 3.72
C ILE A 47 -3.47 -0.61 4.49
N PHE A 48 -4.77 -0.35 4.28
CA PHE A 48 -5.83 -1.14 4.92
C PHE A 48 -5.78 -2.61 4.51
N ASN A 49 -5.52 -2.90 3.24
CA ASN A 49 -5.37 -4.27 2.76
C ASN A 49 -4.17 -4.98 3.42
N ALA A 50 -3.03 -4.30 3.53
CA ALA A 50 -1.86 -4.83 4.22
C ALA A 50 -2.13 -5.08 5.71
N GLY A 51 -2.80 -4.15 6.39
CA GLY A 51 -3.17 -4.29 7.80
C GLY A 51 -4.15 -5.44 8.05
N THR A 52 -5.18 -5.57 7.22
CA THR A 52 -6.18 -6.65 7.34
C THR A 52 -5.59 -8.02 7.03
N GLU A 53 -4.75 -8.15 6.00
CA GLU A 53 -4.07 -9.41 5.69
C GLU A 53 -3.08 -9.80 6.80
N THR A 54 -2.37 -8.83 7.38
CA THR A 54 -1.49 -9.04 8.54
C THR A 54 -2.29 -9.52 9.76
N GLY A 55 -3.43 -8.88 10.06
CA GLY A 55 -4.32 -9.28 11.15
C GLY A 55 -4.87 -10.70 11.00
N LYS A 56 -5.29 -11.09 9.79
CA LYS A 56 -5.72 -12.48 9.50
C LYS A 56 -4.61 -13.49 9.73
N ASN A 57 -3.38 -13.15 9.34
CA ASN A 57 -2.23 -14.04 9.53
C ASN A 57 -1.82 -14.18 10.99
N LEU A 58 -1.88 -13.10 11.78
CA LEU A 58 -1.65 -13.16 13.23
C LEU A 58 -2.71 -14.03 13.92
N LYS A 59 -3.99 -13.88 13.53
CA LYS A 59 -5.09 -14.70 14.05
C LYS A 59 -4.93 -16.19 13.72
N ASN A 60 -4.47 -16.54 12.52
CA ASN A 60 -4.24 -17.93 12.11
C ASN A 60 -2.99 -18.58 12.73
N ARG A 61 -2.11 -17.80 13.36
CA ARG A 61 -0.92 -18.31 14.08
C ARG A 61 -1.16 -18.46 15.59
N SER A 62 -2.27 -17.95 16.12
CA SER A 62 -2.74 -18.16 17.50
C SER A 62 -3.66 -19.36 17.59
#